data_AF-A0A934RH00-F1
#
_entry.id   AF-A0A934RH00-F1
#
_cell.length_a   1.000
_cell.length_b   1.000
_cell.length_c   1.000
_cell.angle_alpha   90.00
_cell.angle_beta   90.00
_cell.angle_gamma   90.00
#
_symmetry.space_group_name_H-M   'P 1'
#
loop_
_entity.id
_entity.type
_entity.pdbx_description
1 polymer ?
#
loop_
_entity_poly.entity_id
_entity_poly.type
_entity_poly.pdbx_seq_one_letter_code
_entity_poly.pdbx_strand_id
1 'polypeptide(L)'
;MATTTKRTRFSRRLPDHVTDELCNVLAEDKVFGFNDLFERVFENLKLRNAVSGGEEMLRLRAYEKLQNLVTRGLVEKIGKEYKGTDRVHEASSEWLAQQQQED
;
A
#
# COMPACT_ATOMS: atom_id res chain seq x y z
N MET A 1 8.83 -19.72 39.68
CA MET A 1 8.94 -20.14 38.27
C MET A 1 8.28 -19.05 37.42
N ALA A 2 9.05 -18.11 36.88
CA ALA A 2 8.50 -16.99 36.10
C ALA A 2 8.22 -17.47 34.67
N THR A 3 6.94 -17.58 34.31
CA THR A 3 6.52 -17.88 32.93
C THR A 3 6.63 -16.59 32.11
N THR A 4 7.79 -16.40 31.46
CA THR A 4 7.97 -15.34 30.47
C THR A 4 7.10 -15.67 29.25
N THR A 5 5.87 -15.16 29.22
CA THR A 5 5.00 -15.20 28.05
C THR A 5 5.67 -14.39 26.94
N LYS A 6 6.39 -15.08 26.06
CA LYS A 6 6.93 -14.51 24.82
C LYS A 6 5.76 -13.86 24.09
N ARG A 7 5.75 -12.53 24.00
CA ARG A 7 4.87 -11.78 23.10
C ARG A 7 5.03 -12.41 21.73
N THR A 8 4.02 -13.16 21.29
CA THR A 8 3.96 -13.69 19.94
C THR A 8 3.92 -12.47 19.04
N ARG A 9 5.08 -12.17 18.44
CA ARG A 9 5.28 -11.07 17.51
C ARG A 9 4.47 -11.44 16.27
N PHE A 10 3.16 -11.19 16.31
CA PHE A 10 2.24 -11.16 15.16
C PHE A 10 2.61 -10.04 14.17
N SER A 11 3.81 -9.47 14.28
CA SER A 11 4.34 -8.48 13.36
C SER A 11 5.31 -9.16 12.40
N ARG A 12 4.83 -10.13 11.64
CA ARG A 12 5.26 -10.23 10.24
C ARG A 12 4.17 -9.53 9.47
N ARG A 13 4.27 -8.20 9.38
CA ARG A 13 3.48 -7.44 8.40
C ARG A 13 3.77 -8.12 7.06
N LEU A 14 2.79 -8.85 6.54
CA LEU A 14 2.88 -9.44 5.22
C LEU A 14 3.19 -8.29 4.24
N PRO A 15 4.04 -8.52 3.22
CA PRO A 15 4.26 -7.52 2.19
C PRO A 15 2.90 -7.11 1.62
N ASP A 16 2.55 -5.83 1.77
CA ASP A 16 1.26 -5.32 1.35
C ASP A 16 1.36 -4.98 -0.14
N HIS A 17 1.28 -6.03 -0.98
CA HIS A 17 1.45 -5.92 -2.43
C HIS A 17 0.53 -4.85 -3.05
N VAL A 18 -0.66 -4.64 -2.48
CA VAL A 18 -1.60 -3.60 -2.93
C VAL A 18 -1.05 -2.21 -2.66
N THR A 19 -0.51 -1.96 -1.45
CA THR A 19 0.12 -0.69 -1.11
C THR A 19 1.36 -0.45 -1.95
N ASP A 20 2.20 -1.47 -2.16
CA ASP A 20 3.39 -1.36 -3.00
C ASP A 20 3.04 -0.96 -4.43
N GLU A 21 2.04 -1.62 -5.05
CA GLU A 21 1.59 -1.25 -6.39
C GLU A 21 0.93 0.13 -6.44
N LEU A 22 0.15 0.51 -5.42
CA LEU A 22 -0.38 1.87 -5.31
C LEU A 22 0.75 2.90 -5.26
N CYS A 23 1.80 2.66 -4.47
CA CYS A 23 2.96 3.55 -4.41
C CYS A 23 3.70 3.61 -5.73
N ASN A 24 3.86 2.47 -6.41
CA ASN A 24 4.53 2.39 -7.71
C ASN A 24 3.80 3.19 -8.79
N VAL A 25 2.46 3.08 -8.88
CA VAL A 25 1.66 3.85 -9.85
C VAL A 25 1.60 5.34 -9.46
N LEU A 26 1.43 5.65 -8.17
CA LEU A 26 1.36 7.03 -7.70
C LEU A 26 2.72 7.76 -7.71
N ALA A 27 3.83 7.02 -7.80
CA ALA A 27 5.16 7.61 -7.99
C ALA A 27 5.36 8.18 -9.41
N GLU A 28 4.47 7.87 -10.36
CA GLU A 28 4.40 8.64 -11.60
C GLU A 28 3.95 10.08 -11.27
N ASP A 29 4.64 11.10 -11.79
CA ASP A 29 4.24 12.52 -11.63
C ASP A 29 2.99 12.84 -12.48
N LYS A 30 1.90 12.13 -12.22
CA LYS A 30 0.61 12.21 -12.88
C LYS A 30 -0.49 12.14 -11.83
N VAL A 31 -1.67 12.62 -12.23
CA VAL A 31 -2.90 12.48 -11.47
C VAL A 31 -3.71 11.32 -12.03
N PHE A 32 -4.27 10.51 -11.14
CA PHE A 32 -5.06 9.34 -11.53
C PHE A 32 -6.44 9.38 -10.88
N GLY A 33 -7.48 9.11 -11.66
CA GLY A 33 -8.80 8.79 -11.11
C GLY A 33 -8.76 7.42 -10.41
N PHE A 34 -9.58 7.22 -9.37
CA PHE A 34 -9.58 5.96 -8.61
C PHE A 34 -9.76 4.70 -9.48
N ASN A 35 -10.64 4.75 -10.49
CA ASN A 35 -10.87 3.60 -11.36
C ASN A 35 -9.62 3.27 -12.20
N ASP A 36 -9.03 4.28 -12.84
CA ASP A 36 -7.83 4.12 -13.65
C ASP A 36 -6.64 3.63 -12.81
N LEU A 37 -6.46 4.23 -11.62
CA LEU A 37 -5.47 3.80 -10.63
C LEU A 37 -5.67 2.34 -10.23
N PHE A 38 -6.92 1.94 -9.93
CA PHE A 38 -7.23 0.59 -9.52
C PHE A 38 -7.02 -0.42 -10.64
N GLU A 39 -7.44 -0.12 -11.87
CA GLU A 39 -7.21 -0.99 -13.04
C GLU A 39 -5.72 -1.21 -13.27
N ARG A 40 -4.90 -0.16 -13.17
CA ARG A 40 -3.44 -0.26 -13.29
C ARG A 40 -2.82 -1.15 -12.20
N VAL A 41 -3.20 -0.92 -10.96
CA VAL A 41 -2.75 -1.73 -9.81
C VAL A 41 -3.19 -3.18 -9.94
N PHE A 42 -4.43 -3.42 -10.39
CA PHE A 42 -4.98 -4.75 -10.56
C PHE A 42 -4.26 -5.54 -11.65
N GLU A 43 -4.00 -4.92 -12.80
CA GLU A 43 -3.25 -5.53 -13.88
C GLU A 43 -1.81 -5.86 -13.45
N ASN A 44 -1.13 -4.96 -12.72
CA ASN A 44 0.19 -5.25 -12.18
C ASN A 44 0.18 -6.42 -11.19
N LEU A 45 -0.81 -6.47 -10.28
CA LEU A 45 -0.96 -7.58 -9.33
C LEU A 45 -1.23 -8.90 -10.03
N LYS A 46 -2.01 -8.90 -11.13
CA LYS A 46 -2.22 -10.09 -11.98
C LYS A 46 -0.91 -10.57 -12.60
N LEU A 47 -0.13 -9.66 -13.18
CA LEU A 47 1.17 -9.99 -13.79
C LEU A 47 2.13 -10.60 -12.75
N ARG A 48 2.07 -10.12 -11.50
CA ARG A 48 2.89 -10.63 -10.38
C ARG A 48 2.30 -11.86 -9.68
N ASN A 49 1.15 -12.38 -10.15
CA ASN A 49 0.40 -13.46 -9.48
C ASN A 49 0.12 -13.18 -7.99
N ALA A 50 -0.07 -11.91 -7.64
CA ALA A 50 -0.24 -11.43 -6.26
C ALA A 50 -1.69 -11.04 -5.94
N VAL A 51 -2.63 -11.30 -6.85
CA VAL A 51 -4.07 -11.09 -6.62
C VAL A 51 -4.57 -12.11 -5.59
N SER A 52 -5.03 -11.62 -4.45
CA SER A 52 -5.58 -12.45 -3.38
C SER A 52 -7.02 -12.04 -3.03
N GLY A 53 -7.97 -12.88 -3.42
CA GLY A 53 -9.41 -12.59 -3.32
C GLY A 53 -9.96 -12.00 -4.62
N GLY A 54 -11.28 -12.04 -4.80
CA GLY A 54 -11.93 -11.49 -6.00
C GLY A 54 -11.70 -9.98 -6.16
N GLU A 55 -11.92 -9.47 -7.36
CA GLU A 55 -11.71 -8.07 -7.75
C GLU A 55 -12.36 -7.07 -6.78
N GLU A 56 -13.61 -7.32 -6.37
CA GLU A 56 -14.36 -6.49 -5.43
C GLU A 56 -13.62 -6.32 -4.08
N MET A 57 -13.08 -7.41 -3.54
CA MET A 57 -12.34 -7.39 -2.26
C MET A 57 -11.00 -6.68 -2.39
N LEU A 58 -10.38 -6.74 -3.56
CA LEU A 58 -9.15 -6.01 -3.84
C LEU A 58 -9.43 -4.52 -3.97
N ARG A 59 -10.55 -4.14 -4.60
CA ARG A 59 -10.98 -2.75 -4.77
C ARG A 59 -11.25 -2.06 -3.44
N LEU A 60 -11.97 -2.74 -2.54
CA LEU A 60 -12.22 -2.24 -1.18
C LEU A 60 -10.90 -2.02 -0.43
N ARG A 61 -9.97 -2.98 -0.51
CA ARG A 61 -8.65 -2.86 0.13
C ARG A 61 -7.81 -1.74 -0.48
N ALA A 62 -7.74 -1.64 -1.81
CA ALA A 62 -7.01 -0.57 -2.49
C ALA A 62 -7.54 0.81 -2.09
N TYR A 63 -8.86 0.96 -1.98
CA TYR A 63 -9.49 2.20 -1.52
C TYR A 63 -9.11 2.55 -0.08
N GLU A 64 -9.19 1.58 0.84
CA GLU A 64 -8.80 1.79 2.25
C GLU A 64 -7.32 2.19 2.37
N LYS A 65 -6.44 1.51 1.64
CA LYS A 65 -5.00 1.85 1.61
C LYS A 65 -4.76 3.24 1.04
N LEU A 66 -5.42 3.59 -0.06
CA LEU A 66 -5.33 4.91 -0.66
C LEU A 66 -5.79 6.01 0.32
N GLN A 67 -6.91 5.82 1.02
CA GLN A 67 -7.36 6.77 2.04
C GLN A 67 -6.36 6.94 3.17
N ASN A 68 -5.72 5.85 3.61
CA ASN A 68 -4.65 5.92 4.61
C ASN A 68 -3.43 6.71 4.10
N LEU A 69 -3.05 6.55 2.83
CA LEU A 69 -1.96 7.33 2.22
C LEU A 69 -2.29 8.83 2.17
N VAL A 70 -3.54 9.17 1.83
CA VAL A 70 -4.02 10.56 1.83
C VAL A 70 -3.98 11.14 3.24
N THR A 71 -4.45 10.39 4.23
CA THR A 71 -4.44 10.82 5.65
C THR A 71 -3.02 11.04 6.18
N ARG A 72 -2.05 10.25 5.70
CA ARG A 72 -0.63 10.40 6.04
C ARG A 72 0.07 11.55 5.29
N GLY A 73 -0.62 12.23 4.36
CA GLY A 73 -0.03 13.28 3.53
C GLY A 73 0.95 12.75 2.48
N LEU A 74 0.89 11.46 2.14
CA LEU A 74 1.75 10.85 1.11
C LEU A 74 1.13 10.93 -0.29
N VAL A 75 -0.19 11.14 -0.35
CA VAL A 75 -0.97 11.26 -1.57
C VAL A 75 -1.88 12.47 -1.43
N GLU A 76 -1.86 13.35 -2.41
CA GLU A 76 -2.81 14.46 -2.49
C GLU A 76 -4.07 14.03 -3.22
N LYS A 77 -5.23 14.37 -2.66
CA LYS A 77 -6.52 14.13 -3.29
C LYS A 77 -7.03 15.42 -3.91
N ILE A 78 -7.14 15.44 -5.23
CA ILE A 78 -7.62 16.57 -6.03
C ILE A 78 -9.01 16.22 -6.56
N GLY A 79 -10.05 16.52 -5.77
CA GLY A 79 -11.43 16.18 -6.12
C GLY A 79 -11.68 14.67 -6.16
N LYS A 80 -11.72 14.10 -7.38
CA LYS A 80 -11.89 12.66 -7.64
C LYS A 80 -10.58 11.96 -8.07
N GLU A 81 -9.50 12.72 -8.15
CA GLU A 81 -8.19 12.27 -8.61
C GLU A 81 -7.20 12.26 -7.45
N TYR A 82 -6.13 11.49 -7.61
CA TYR A 82 -5.09 11.27 -6.63
C TYR A 82 -3.72 11.50 -7.27
N LYS A 83 -2.86 12.24 -6.58
CA LYS A 83 -1.48 12.50 -6.97
C LYS A 83 -0.54 11.96 -5.89
N GLY A 84 0.46 11.15 -6.25
CA GLY A 84 1.51 10.82 -5.29
C GLY A 84 2.40 12.02 -5.00
N THR A 85 2.86 12.12 -3.77
CA THR A 85 3.93 13.05 -3.39
C THR A 85 5.28 12.39 -3.58
N ASP A 86 6.38 13.16 -3.54
CA ASP A 86 7.74 12.61 -3.52
C ASP A 86 7.92 11.55 -2.42
N ARG A 87 7.17 11.64 -1.32
CA ARG A 87 7.25 10.76 -0.15
C ARG A 87 6.44 9.47 -0.29
N VAL A 88 5.75 9.24 -1.40
CA VAL A 88 4.83 8.10 -1.54
C VAL A 88 5.52 6.74 -1.33
N HIS A 89 6.81 6.64 -1.69
CA HIS A 89 7.63 5.46 -1.48
C HIS A 89 7.85 5.11 0.01
N GLU A 90 7.64 6.04 0.95
CA GLU A 90 7.73 5.78 2.40
C GLU A 90 6.59 4.89 2.92
N ALA A 91 5.54 4.69 2.13
CA ALA A 91 4.49 3.73 2.45
C ALA A 91 4.77 2.32 1.95
N SER A 92 5.80 2.12 1.11
CA SER A 92 6.16 0.81 0.58
C SER A 92 6.57 -0.15 1.72
N SER A 93 6.33 -1.44 1.50
CA SER A 93 6.74 -2.45 2.48
C SER A 93 8.26 -2.47 2.65
N GLU A 94 9.00 -2.12 1.59
CA GLU A 94 10.47 -2.04 1.57
C GLU A 94 11.00 -0.95 2.50
N TRP A 95 10.40 0.24 2.49
CA TRP A 95 10.80 1.35 3.36
C TRP A 95 10.52 1.04 4.85
N LEU A 96 9.37 0.44 5.13
CA LEU A 96 9.00 0.00 6.48
C LEU A 96 9.85 -1.17 6.99
N ALA A 97 10.38 -2.00 6.09
CA ALA A 97 11.27 -3.11 6.42
C ALA A 97 12.69 -2.61 6.76
N GLN A 98 13.16 -1.57 6.07
CA GLN A 98 14.44 -0.90 6.37
C GLN A 98 14.41 -0.23 7.76
N GLN A 99 13.34 0.51 8.08
CA GLN A 99 13.16 1.16 9.38
C GLN A 99 13.09 0.18 10.57
N GLN A 100 12.72 -1.09 10.34
CA GLN A 100 12.65 -2.12 11.39
C GLN A 100 13.95 -2.89 11.60
N GLN A 101 14.97 -2.71 10.74
CA GLN A 101 16.28 -3.36 10.88
C GLN A 101 17.29 -2.52 11.67
N GLU A 102 17.00 -1.24 11.93
CA GLU A 102 17.88 -0.32 12.67
C GLU A 102 17.59 -0.20 14.17
N ASP A 103 16.67 -1.01 14.74
CA ASP A 103 16.35 -1.03 16.19
C ASP A 103 16.77 -2.35 16.88
#